data_AF-A0A3N0X7F8-F1
#
_entry.id   AF-A0A3N0X7F8-F1
#
_cell.length_a   1.000
_cell.length_b   1.000
_cell.length_c   1.000
_cell.angle_alpha   90.00
_cell.angle_beta   90.00
_cell.angle_gamma   90.00
#
_symmetry.space_group_name_H-M   'P 1'
#
loop_
_entity.id
_entity.type
_entity.pdbx_description
1 polymer ?
#
loop_
_entity_poly.entity_id
_entity_poly.type
_entity_poly.pdbx_seq_one_letter_code
_entity_poly.pdbx_strand_id
1 'polypeptide(L)' 'MNIILIGNELVEKQKQLSKVGASEDGWCIYYIDENSEKWILEYPNSEYHGGGAPQLRLIQKFPWE' A
#
# COMPACT_ATOMS: atom_id res chain seq x y z
N MET A 1 -14.29 3.81 6.53
CA MET A 1 -13.40 4.94 6.17
C MET A 1 -12.38 4.42 5.18
N ASN A 2 -12.26 5.04 4.00
CA ASN A 2 -11.21 4.70 3.03
C ASN A 2 -10.05 5.67 3.27
N ILE A 3 -9.04 5.24 4.02
CA ILE A 3 -7.83 6.03 4.23
C ILE A 3 -6.87 5.72 3.08
N ILE A 4 -6.49 6.76 2.34
CA ILE A 4 -5.54 6.69 1.23
C ILE A 4 -4.52 7.78 1.44
N LEU A 5 -3.24 7.41 1.46
CA LEU A 5 -2.09 8.29 1.61
C LEU A 5 -1.33 8.32 0.29
N ILE A 6 -0.88 9.51 -0.11
CA ILE A 6 -0.10 9.75 -1.33
C ILE A 6 1.06 10.70 -1.02
N GLY A 7 2.04 10.77 -1.93
CA GLY A 7 3.14 11.74 -1.81
C GLY A 7 3.93 11.59 -0.50
N ASN A 8 4.12 12.70 0.23
CA ASN A 8 4.94 12.71 1.44
C ASN A 8 4.31 11.89 2.58
N GLU A 9 3.00 11.93 2.75
CA GLU A 9 2.30 11.20 3.82
C GLU A 9 2.47 9.69 3.67
N LEU A 10 2.44 9.20 2.42
CA LEU A 10 2.77 7.81 2.09
C LEU A 10 4.20 7.48 2.53
N VAL A 11 5.18 8.30 2.14
CA VAL A 11 6.60 8.06 2.42
C VAL A 11 6.87 8.06 3.93
N GLU A 12 6.22 8.93 4.68
CA GLU A 12 6.34 8.99 6.14
C GLU A 12 5.69 7.79 6.82
N LYS A 13 4.43 7.47 6.47
CA LYS A 13 3.76 6.30 7.03
C LYS A 13 4.50 5.01 6.68
N GLN A 14 4.98 4.86 5.44
CA GLN A 14 5.68 3.66 4.98
C GLN A 14 6.93 3.33 5.82
N LYS A 15 7.61 4.33 6.39
CA LYS A 15 8.76 4.11 7.30
C LYS A 15 8.37 3.42 8.61
N GLN A 16 7.09 3.50 8.99
CA GLN A 16 6.52 2.88 10.19
C GLN A 16 5.85 1.53 9.87
N LEU A 17 5.92 1.07 8.62
CA LEU A 17 5.28 -0.15 8.17
C LEU A 17 6.25 -1.31 8.04
N SER A 18 5.82 -2.49 8.47
CA SER A 18 6.51 -3.74 8.23
C SER A 18 5.93 -4.43 7.00
N LYS A 19 6.76 -4.74 6.00
CA LYS A 19 6.32 -5.48 4.81
C LYS A 19 5.99 -6.93 5.19
N VAL A 20 4.79 -7.38 4.83
CA VAL A 20 4.33 -8.77 5.09
C VAL A 20 4.23 -9.61 3.83
N GLY A 21 4.16 -8.99 2.65
CA GLY A 21 4.05 -9.72 1.39
C GLY A 21 4.00 -8.81 0.17
N ALA A 22 3.85 -9.42 -1.00
CA ALA A 22 3.57 -8.74 -2.26
C ALA A 22 2.62 -9.61 -3.10
N SER A 23 1.90 -9.01 -4.04
CA SER A 23 1.11 -9.74 -5.02
C SER A 23 2.00 -10.55 -5.96
N GLU A 24 1.45 -11.61 -6.57
CA GLU A 24 2.17 -12.44 -7.54
C GLU A 24 2.64 -11.63 -8.76
N ASP A 25 1.83 -10.64 -9.16
CA ASP A 25 2.13 -9.69 -10.23
C ASP A 25 3.15 -8.60 -9.84
N GLY A 26 3.49 -8.49 -8.55
CA GLY A 26 4.48 -7.55 -8.01
C GLY A 26 4.01 -6.09 -7.90
N TRP A 27 2.77 -5.76 -8.28
CA TRP A 27 2.26 -4.39 -8.26
C TRP A 27 1.76 -3.94 -6.89
N CYS A 28 1.39 -4.88 -6.03
CA CYS A 28 0.91 -4.61 -4.70
C CYS A 28 1.93 -5.07 -3.67
N ILE A 29 2.22 -4.21 -2.69
CA ILE A 29 3.00 -4.58 -1.51
C ILE A 29 2.11 -4.46 -0.29
N TYR A 30 2.06 -5.53 0.50
CA TYR A 30 1.25 -5.60 1.71
C TYR A 30 2.11 -5.30 2.92
N TYR A 31 1.54 -4.53 3.83
CA TYR A 31 2.19 -4.01 5.01
C TYR A 31 1.30 -4.14 6.26
N ILE A 32 1.93 -4.13 7.42
CA ILE A 32 1.28 -4.02 8.73
C ILE A 32 1.98 -2.96 9.57
N ASP A 33 1.23 -2.21 10.37
CA ASP A 33 1.79 -1.22 11.31
C ASP A 33 1.79 -1.71 12.77
N GLU A 34 2.29 -0.87 13.68
CA GLU A 34 2.35 -1.18 15.12
C GLU A 34 0.99 -1.40 15.78
N ASN A 35 -0.09 -0.84 15.22
CA ASN A 35 -1.46 -1.00 15.68
C ASN A 35 -2.15 -2.22 15.05
N SER A 36 -1.41 -3.06 14.33
CA SER A 36 -1.94 -4.16 13.53
C SER A 36 -2.90 -3.71 12.40
N GLU A 37 -2.80 -2.44 11.98
CA GLU A 37 -3.51 -1.95 10.80
C GLU A 37 -2.84 -2.48 9.53
N LYS A 38 -3.65 -2.90 8.57
CA LYS A 38 -3.20 -3.53 7.32
C LYS A 38 -3.20 -2.50 6.21
N TRP A 39 -2.10 -2.42 5.48
CA TRP A 39 -1.91 -1.43 4.43
C TRP A 39 -1.50 -2.10 3.12
N ILE A 40 -1.95 -1.53 2.00
CA ILE A 40 -1.55 -1.94 0.66
C ILE A 40 -0.93 -0.74 -0.06
N LEU A 41 0.29 -0.92 -0.56
CA LEU A 41 0.93 -0.01 -1.50
C LEU A 41 0.65 -0.50 -2.91
N GLU A 42 0.03 0.33 -3.74
CA GLU A 42 -0.42 -0.02 -5.08
C GLU A 42 -0.22 1.16 -6.04
N TYR A 43 -0.20 0.86 -7.33
CA TYR A 43 -0.06 1.82 -8.42
C TYR A 43 -1.35 1.82 -9.27
N PRO A 44 -2.38 2.58 -8.86
CA PRO A 44 -3.72 2.52 -9.48
C PRO A 44 -3.76 3.01 -10.93
N ASN A 45 -2.74 3.75 -11.36
CA ASN A 45 -2.63 4.30 -12.71
C ASN A 45 -1.46 3.67 -13.48
N SER A 46 -1.18 2.38 -13.24
CA SER A 46 -0.09 1.64 -13.90
C SER A 46 -0.22 1.61 -15.43
N GLU A 47 -1.43 1.83 -15.96
CA GLU A 47 -1.74 1.94 -17.39
C GLU A 47 -1.18 3.20 -18.06
N TYR A 48 -0.83 4.24 -17.29
CA TYR A 48 -0.11 5.38 -17.82
C TYR A 48 1.37 5.03 -18.00
N HIS A 49 1.93 5.26 -19.18
CA HIS A 49 3.35 5.10 -19.51
C HIS A 49 4.24 5.89 -18.52
N GLY A 50 4.64 5.25 -17.42
CA GLY A 50 5.31 5.88 -16.28
C GLY A 50 4.83 5.40 -14.90
N GLY A 51 3.79 4.57 -14.83
CA GLY A 51 3.42 3.84 -13.60
C GLY A 51 2.61 4.62 -12.57
N GLY A 52 2.16 5.85 -12.86
CA GLY A 52 1.38 6.67 -11.93
C GLY A 52 2.10 6.97 -10.60
N ALA A 53 1.52 7.84 -9.78
CA ALA A 53 2.00 7.99 -8.40
C ALA A 53 1.51 6.80 -7.56
N PRO A 54 2.36 6.21 -6.69
CA PRO A 54 1.92 5.18 -5.76
C PRO A 54 0.92 5.77 -4.75
N GLN A 55 0.03 4.92 -4.27
CA GLN A 55 -0.82 5.21 -3.13
C GLN A 55 -0.66 4.11 -2.06
N LEU A 56 -0.85 4.49 -0.81
CA LEU A 56 -0.86 3.60 0.33
C LEU A 56 -2.24 3.64 0.96
N ARG A 57 -2.96 2.54 0.91
CA ARG A 57 -4.36 2.45 1.31
C ARG A 57 -4.55 1.53 2.50
N LEU A 58 -5.36 1.96 3.47
CA LEU A 58 -5.76 1.11 4.57
C LEU A 58 -6.76 0.06 4.07
N ILE A 59 -6.53 -1.20 4.44
CA ILE A 59 -7.37 -2.34 4.10
C ILE A 59 -7.86 -3.04 5.37
N GLN A 60 -9.06 -3.61 5.32
CA GLN A 60 -9.61 -4.34 6.47
C GLN A 60 -8.99 -5.73 6.63
N LYS A 61 -8.64 -6.35 5.50
CA LYS A 61 -8.03 -7.67 5.44
C LYS A 61 -7.13 -7.82 4.22
N PHE A 62 -6.12 -8.67 4.35
CA PHE A 62 -5.30 -9.13 3.24
C PHE A 62 -6.11 -10.03 2.30
N PRO A 63 -5.72 -10.17 1.03
CA PRO A 63 -6.46 -10.99 0.07
C PRO A 63 -6.43 -12.50 0.38
N TRP A 64 -5.51 -12.97 1.22
CA TRP A 64 -5.39 -14.38 1.62
C TRP A 64 -6.09 -14.72 2.95
N GLU A 65 -6.77 -13.76 3.58
CA GLU A 65 -7.63 -13.98 4.76
C GLU A 65 -9.09 -14.29 4.37
#